data_AF-C1GVU4-F1
#
_entry.id   AF-C1GVU4-F1
#
_cell.length_a   1.000
_cell.length_b   1.000
_cell.length_c   1.000
_cell.angle_alpha   90.00
_cell.angle_beta   90.00
_cell.angle_gamma   90.00
#
_symmetry.space_group_name_H-M   'P 1'
#
loop_
_entity.id
_entity.type
_entity.pdbx_description
1 polymer ?
#
loop_
_entity_poly.entity_id
_entity_poly.type
_entity_poly.pdbx_seq_one_letter_code
_entity_poly.pdbx_strand_id
1 'polypeptide(L)'
;MISHRSTRLFVVVVFFAIFLLILSSTPSTSLSTSPSLHKNKASSYIDSVPRPNLPNLLPNFPNLPNLPKLPTPLGLPDINFRIPFPHSVHKPPEQKNSTSGETKWYSDWRWLNPFSSSITLDENRSVLPPLPPRTLIFAYYDSASKKQKGEAEADRQLLLTWRRAWWAKGFRPVVLGPAEAMNNHIYQEVKAKGLNKELEGDLMRWLAWGSVDSGILADWRCFPMTDYEDKSLVSLRRGTDPEFITRFENLGTGLFSGERSHVNVAIKSALDRDNLKDAKNMIDVVPDQFFMVEKSTSFAYYDPTTVVAHYSPIAEKIDKNPSAGKLALVDLINLHLQVTFQNTFSSGISVPKPFPKATTVLVNPAVTLAGLLAKCAPSMLQTSCPPNNPSCKPCTPRYAYKILQPSSYFNNSAIYTIGVLPHPYTLISIQSESANVTIPYIRRETDRDRWLVEATKSLLGERLDGSSRVVVFKNIVAGNFGMSNSLWFTVESFPANPKSALPSETVDDLEWHFGFRIPREKAGDSQTTFTGVFPGGAKEKIKTEFELIGKARQTLESGKKEDKKIREASEAWNLADTEVWRFVRAYRARSVIERKKWEQDEKGYAGS
;
A
#
# COMPACT_ATOMS: atom_id res chain seq x y z
N MET A 1 37.93 -64.94 7.89
CA MET A 1 37.00 -64.02 7.20
C MET A 1 36.31 -63.14 8.24
N ILE A 2 36.93 -62.03 8.64
CA ILE A 2 36.29 -61.06 9.55
C ILE A 2 35.67 -59.99 8.65
N SER A 3 34.34 -59.92 8.64
CA SER A 3 33.54 -59.10 7.74
C SER A 3 33.89 -57.61 7.88
N HIS A 4 34.41 -57.01 6.80
CA HIS A 4 34.75 -55.58 6.66
C HIS A 4 33.59 -54.62 6.94
N ARG A 5 32.35 -55.11 7.08
CA ARG A 5 31.19 -54.28 7.47
C ARG A 5 31.16 -53.95 8.97
N SER A 6 31.70 -54.82 9.83
CA SER A 6 31.69 -54.60 11.28
C SER A 6 32.64 -53.49 11.71
N THR A 7 33.83 -53.41 11.07
CA THR A 7 34.84 -52.39 11.39
C THR A 7 34.39 -50.97 11.07
N ARG A 8 33.60 -50.74 10.00
CA ARG A 8 33.07 -49.40 9.70
C ARG A 8 32.03 -48.94 10.71
N LEU A 9 31.14 -49.83 11.16
CA LEU A 9 30.14 -49.48 12.17
C LEU A 9 30.81 -49.14 13.51
N PHE A 10 31.83 -49.91 13.90
CA PHE A 10 32.57 -49.69 15.14
C PHE A 10 33.27 -48.32 15.16
N VAL A 11 33.90 -47.91 14.05
CA VAL A 11 34.57 -46.60 13.95
C VAL A 11 33.57 -45.44 14.06
N VAL A 12 32.38 -45.56 13.45
CA VAL A 12 31.35 -44.51 13.54
C VAL A 12 30.80 -44.38 14.96
N VAL A 13 30.54 -45.51 15.64
CA VAL A 13 30.04 -45.50 17.03
C VAL A 13 31.08 -44.90 17.98
N VAL A 14 32.36 -45.25 17.83
CA VAL A 14 33.45 -44.68 18.65
C VAL A 14 33.57 -43.17 18.41
N PHE A 15 33.46 -42.71 17.17
CA PHE A 15 33.54 -41.28 16.86
C PHE A 15 32.38 -40.48 17.50
N PHE A 16 31.16 -41.01 17.46
CA PHE A 16 30.01 -40.38 18.12
C PHE A 16 30.12 -40.40 19.65
N ALA A 17 30.64 -41.47 20.25
CA ALA A 17 30.86 -41.55 21.69
C ALA A 17 31.90 -40.53 22.18
N ILE A 18 33.00 -40.35 21.45
CA ILE A 18 34.03 -39.34 21.76
C ILE A 18 33.45 -37.93 21.61
N PHE A 19 32.68 -37.67 20.54
CA PHE A 19 32.05 -36.38 20.32
C PHE A 19 31.05 -36.01 21.44
N LEU A 20 30.28 -36.99 21.94
CA LEU A 20 29.38 -36.81 23.09
C LEU A 20 30.13 -36.60 24.41
N LEU A 21 31.28 -37.26 24.62
CA LEU A 21 32.15 -37.05 25.79
C LEU A 21 32.78 -35.65 25.83
N ILE A 22 33.15 -35.11 24.67
CA ILE A 22 33.66 -33.74 24.57
C ILE A 22 32.55 -32.71 24.84
N LEU A 23 31.32 -32.97 24.40
CA LEU A 23 30.18 -32.07 24.64
C LEU A 23 29.64 -32.12 26.09
N SER A 24 29.89 -33.21 26.82
CA SER A 24 29.44 -33.38 28.20
C SER A 24 30.50 -33.01 29.25
N SER A 25 31.74 -32.72 28.84
CA SER A 25 32.80 -32.27 29.75
C SER A 25 32.82 -30.75 29.89
N THR A 26 31.86 -30.19 30.64
CA THR A 26 32.08 -28.88 31.28
C THR A 26 33.08 -29.05 32.43
N PRO A 27 34.18 -28.27 32.49
CA PRO A 27 35.20 -28.45 33.49
C PRO A 27 34.67 -28.08 34.88
N SER A 28 34.39 -29.09 35.69
CA SER A 28 34.16 -28.95 37.12
C SER A 28 35.47 -28.60 37.81
N THR A 29 35.46 -27.42 38.42
CA THR A 29 36.54 -26.79 39.18
C THR A 29 36.98 -27.68 40.36
N SER A 30 38.29 -27.92 40.48
CA SER A 30 38.88 -28.56 41.65
C SER A 30 38.84 -27.61 42.84
N LEU A 31 37.99 -27.95 43.81
CA LEU A 31 38.06 -27.46 45.18
C LEU A 31 39.32 -28.02 45.85
N SER A 32 40.31 -27.16 46.05
CA SER A 32 41.41 -27.41 46.98
C SER A 32 41.19 -26.59 48.26
N THR A 33 41.45 -27.28 49.35
CA THR A 33 41.01 -27.06 50.72
C THR A 33 41.86 -26.02 51.48
N SER A 34 41.20 -25.29 52.39
CA SER A 34 41.71 -24.63 53.64
C SER A 34 42.32 -23.21 53.56
N PRO A 35 42.24 -22.37 54.63
CA PRO A 35 41.27 -22.33 55.73
C PRO A 35 40.62 -20.94 55.95
N SER A 36 39.45 -20.99 56.59
CA SER A 36 38.69 -19.94 57.30
C SER A 36 39.33 -18.54 57.50
N LEU A 37 38.79 -17.51 56.83
CA LEU A 37 38.37 -16.25 57.48
C LEU A 37 37.46 -15.42 56.54
N HIS A 38 36.37 -14.89 57.09
CA HIS A 38 35.42 -13.92 56.53
C HIS A 38 34.47 -14.34 55.39
N LYS A 39 33.28 -14.79 55.83
CA LYS A 39 32.01 -14.67 55.12
C LYS A 39 31.76 -13.22 54.68
N ASN A 40 31.32 -13.09 53.43
CA ASN A 40 30.42 -12.06 52.88
C ASN A 40 30.89 -10.59 52.93
N LYS A 41 31.59 -10.15 51.88
CA LYS A 41 31.55 -8.77 51.36
C LYS A 41 32.11 -8.71 49.93
N ALA A 42 31.36 -9.24 48.97
CA ALA A 42 31.65 -9.05 47.54
C ALA A 42 30.40 -8.63 46.73
N SER A 43 29.37 -8.09 47.40
CA SER A 43 28.20 -7.46 46.74
C SER A 43 28.04 -5.98 47.08
N SER A 44 29.10 -5.27 47.48
CA SER A 44 28.99 -3.84 47.86
C SER A 44 30.06 -2.93 47.26
N TYR A 45 30.63 -3.25 46.09
CA TYR A 45 31.62 -2.38 45.42
C TYR A 45 31.19 -1.87 44.03
N ILE A 46 29.88 -1.80 43.74
CA ILE A 46 29.36 -1.16 42.51
C ILE A 46 28.42 0.04 42.80
N ASP A 47 28.23 0.44 44.07
CA ASP A 47 27.43 1.63 44.43
C ASP A 47 28.23 2.93 44.67
N SER A 48 29.47 3.02 44.19
CA SER A 48 30.26 4.25 44.35
C SER A 48 31.08 4.63 43.11
N VAL A 49 30.51 4.47 41.92
CA VAL A 49 30.99 5.20 40.73
C VAL A 49 30.10 6.43 40.54
N PRO A 50 30.60 7.65 40.80
CA PRO A 50 29.84 8.87 40.56
C PRO A 50 29.49 8.94 39.07
N ARG A 51 28.19 8.93 38.76
CA ARG A 51 27.72 9.23 37.40
C ARG A 51 28.20 10.65 37.07
N PRO A 52 28.94 10.86 35.98
CA PRO A 52 29.29 12.21 35.58
C PRO A 52 28.00 13.01 35.34
N ASN A 53 27.87 14.14 36.04
CA ASN A 53 26.85 15.14 35.77
C ASN A 53 27.08 15.66 34.34
N LEU A 54 26.35 15.10 33.38
CA LEU A 54 26.29 15.65 32.04
C LEU A 54 25.45 16.93 32.12
N PRO A 55 26.01 18.12 31.83
CA PRO A 55 25.25 19.35 31.86
C PRO A 55 24.12 19.31 30.82
N ASN A 56 22.96 19.83 31.21
CA ASN A 56 21.76 20.00 30.38
C ASN A 56 22.07 20.83 29.13
N LEU A 57 22.56 20.19 28.07
CA LEU A 57 22.62 20.75 26.74
C LEU A 57 21.34 20.35 26.01
N LEU A 58 20.29 21.16 26.20
CA LEU A 58 19.19 21.42 25.24
C LEU A 58 18.16 22.36 25.92
N PRO A 59 18.41 23.69 25.95
CA PRO A 59 17.38 24.65 26.30
C PRO A 59 16.41 24.81 25.10
N ASN A 60 15.12 24.89 25.39
CA ASN A 60 14.05 25.32 24.48
C ASN A 60 13.36 24.27 23.58
N PHE A 61 12.99 23.11 24.14
CA PHE A 61 11.72 22.51 23.72
C PHE A 61 10.64 22.89 24.74
N PRO A 62 9.59 23.66 24.34
CA PRO A 62 8.46 23.91 25.23
C PRO A 62 7.85 22.58 25.65
N ASN A 63 7.72 22.41 26.96
CA ASN A 63 7.16 21.25 27.64
C ASN A 63 5.97 20.68 26.86
N LEU A 64 6.14 19.48 26.27
CA LEU A 64 4.98 18.71 25.85
C LEU A 64 4.13 18.49 27.11
N PRO A 65 2.83 18.84 27.09
CA PRO A 65 1.96 18.54 28.22
C PRO A 65 2.03 17.03 28.48
N ASN A 66 2.20 16.69 29.76
CA ASN A 66 2.23 15.32 30.26
C ASN A 66 1.15 14.50 29.55
N LEU A 67 1.57 13.58 28.68
CA LEU A 67 0.68 12.66 27.99
C LEU A 67 -0.14 11.94 29.07
N PRO A 68 -1.48 12.09 29.11
CA PRO A 68 -2.29 11.28 29.98
C PRO A 68 -1.99 9.82 29.65
N LYS A 69 -1.77 9.02 30.70
CA LYS A 69 -1.45 7.59 30.64
C LYS A 69 -2.27 6.95 29.52
N LEU A 70 -1.61 6.61 28.41
CA LEU A 70 -2.26 5.97 27.28
C LEU A 70 -2.98 4.72 27.81
N PRO A 71 -4.30 4.58 27.61
CA PRO A 71 -4.89 3.24 27.58
C PRO A 71 -4.10 2.46 26.54
N THR A 72 -3.75 1.21 26.86
CA THR A 72 -2.94 0.28 26.06
C THR A 72 -3.02 0.55 24.55
N PRO A 73 -1.88 0.70 23.85
CA PRO A 73 -1.89 1.12 22.47
C PRO A 73 -2.58 0.04 21.64
N LEU A 74 -3.71 0.43 21.06
CA LEU A 74 -4.72 -0.40 20.40
C LEU A 74 -5.63 -1.07 21.45
N GLY A 75 -6.93 -0.77 21.40
CA GLY A 75 -8.00 -1.45 22.16
C GLY A 75 -8.18 -2.92 21.76
N LEU A 76 -7.08 -3.64 21.65
CA LEU A 76 -7.02 -5.08 21.58
C LEU A 76 -7.17 -5.57 23.03
N PRO A 77 -8.12 -6.46 23.34
CA PRO A 77 -8.08 -7.19 24.61
C PRO A 77 -6.70 -7.84 24.75
N ASP A 78 -6.23 -8.09 25.98
CA ASP A 78 -4.96 -8.75 26.29
C ASP A 78 -4.82 -10.09 25.55
N ILE A 79 -4.43 -10.04 24.27
CA ILE A 79 -4.15 -11.21 23.47
C ILE A 79 -2.69 -11.54 23.77
N ASN A 80 -2.50 -12.40 24.78
CA ASN A 80 -1.28 -13.18 24.91
C ASN A 80 -0.97 -13.78 23.53
N PHE A 81 0.09 -13.31 22.87
CA PHE A 81 0.58 -13.76 21.56
C PHE A 81 1.20 -15.17 21.63
N ARG A 82 0.46 -16.13 22.16
CA ARG A 82 0.66 -17.56 21.92
C ARG A 82 -0.66 -18.09 21.39
N ILE A 83 -0.99 -17.76 20.14
CA ILE A 83 -1.95 -18.57 19.39
C ILE A 83 -1.11 -19.69 18.78
N PRO A 84 -1.11 -20.92 19.33
CA PRO A 84 -0.48 -22.04 18.64
C PRO A 84 -1.36 -22.38 17.45
N PHE A 85 -1.15 -21.72 16.31
CA PHE A 85 -1.71 -22.22 15.07
C PHE A 85 -1.05 -23.59 14.83
N PRO A 86 -1.82 -24.69 14.78
CA PRO A 86 -1.24 -25.99 14.50
C PRO A 86 -0.51 -25.95 13.16
N HIS A 87 0.66 -26.60 13.11
CA HIS A 87 1.42 -26.76 11.89
C HIS A 87 0.58 -27.50 10.85
N SER A 88 0.65 -27.07 9.60
CA SER A 88 0.02 -27.80 8.50
C SER A 88 0.69 -29.18 8.35
N VAL A 89 -0.10 -30.25 8.26
CA VAL A 89 0.40 -31.62 8.04
C VAL A 89 0.77 -31.83 6.56
N HIS A 90 0.12 -31.10 5.66
CA HIS A 90 0.31 -31.21 4.21
C HIS A 90 0.59 -29.87 3.57
N LYS A 91 1.34 -29.88 2.47
CA LYS A 91 1.59 -28.68 1.67
C LYS A 91 0.25 -28.20 1.08
N PRO A 92 -0.16 -26.94 1.31
CA PRO A 92 -1.40 -26.42 0.75
C PRO A 92 -1.30 -26.33 -0.77
N PRO A 93 -2.43 -26.48 -1.49
CA PRO A 93 -2.45 -26.43 -2.95
C PRO A 93 -1.99 -25.06 -3.48
N GLU A 94 -1.54 -25.04 -4.72
CA GLU A 94 -1.25 -23.78 -5.43
C GLU A 94 -2.57 -23.08 -5.76
N GLN A 95 -2.66 -21.78 -5.42
CA GLN A 95 -3.84 -20.97 -5.69
C GLN A 95 -3.69 -20.27 -7.04
N LYS A 96 -4.82 -19.89 -7.66
CA LYS A 96 -4.77 -19.12 -8.91
C LYS A 96 -4.08 -17.77 -8.67
N ASN A 97 -3.24 -17.35 -9.61
CA ASN A 97 -2.54 -16.06 -9.58
C ASN A 97 -1.67 -15.84 -8.33
N SER A 98 -1.06 -16.90 -7.79
CA SER A 98 -0.29 -16.85 -6.55
C SER A 98 1.22 -16.78 -6.74
N THR A 99 1.69 -16.41 -7.93
CA THR A 99 3.12 -16.37 -8.29
C THR A 99 3.44 -15.17 -9.18
N SER A 100 4.56 -14.49 -8.94
CA SER A 100 5.12 -13.43 -9.78
C SER A 100 6.65 -13.53 -9.83
N GLY A 101 7.20 -13.94 -10.97
CA GLY A 101 8.64 -14.25 -11.06
C GLY A 101 9.04 -15.31 -10.02
N GLU A 102 10.01 -14.99 -9.16
CA GLU A 102 10.46 -15.88 -8.08
C GLU A 102 9.57 -15.84 -6.82
N THR A 103 8.65 -14.87 -6.73
CA THR A 103 7.79 -14.71 -5.55
C THR A 103 6.58 -15.61 -5.64
N LYS A 104 6.30 -16.33 -4.54
CA LYS A 104 5.11 -17.18 -4.40
C LYS A 104 4.38 -16.84 -3.11
N TRP A 105 3.05 -16.91 -3.13
CA TRP A 105 2.26 -16.73 -1.93
C TRP A 105 1.12 -17.74 -1.78
N TYR A 106 0.53 -17.73 -0.61
CA TYR A 106 -0.69 -18.44 -0.24
C TYR A 106 -1.57 -17.47 0.54
N SER A 107 -2.85 -17.37 0.17
CA SER A 107 -3.80 -16.49 0.84
C SER A 107 -4.57 -17.31 1.88
N ASP A 108 -4.41 -16.98 3.16
CA ASP A 108 -5.01 -17.66 4.30
C ASP A 108 -5.20 -16.68 5.47
N TRP A 109 -6.25 -16.87 6.26
CA TRP A 109 -6.55 -16.04 7.43
C TRP A 109 -5.50 -16.16 8.54
N ARG A 110 -4.67 -17.21 8.53
CA ARG A 110 -3.54 -17.45 9.46
C ARG A 110 -2.26 -16.69 9.09
N TRP A 111 -2.33 -15.71 8.18
CA TRP A 111 -1.19 -14.93 7.70
C TRP A 111 -0.39 -14.20 8.81
N LEU A 112 -1.01 -13.92 9.96
CA LEU A 112 -0.36 -13.34 11.14
C LEU A 112 0.51 -14.34 11.91
N ASN A 113 0.58 -15.61 11.51
CA ASN A 113 1.58 -16.52 12.03
C ASN A 113 2.99 -15.93 11.74
N PRO A 114 3.91 -15.90 12.73
CA PRO A 114 5.26 -15.36 12.53
C PRO A 114 5.91 -15.86 11.25
N PHE A 115 6.00 -17.17 11.02
CA PHE A 115 6.70 -17.74 9.87
C PHE A 115 5.74 -18.39 8.89
N SER A 116 5.77 -17.95 7.63
CA SER A 116 4.89 -18.46 6.57
C SER A 116 5.09 -19.96 6.30
N SER A 117 6.32 -20.44 6.47
CA SER A 117 6.71 -21.86 6.28
C SER A 117 5.98 -22.82 7.21
N SER A 118 5.53 -22.37 8.39
CA SER A 118 4.75 -23.19 9.32
C SER A 118 3.38 -23.61 8.78
N ILE A 119 2.88 -22.88 7.77
CA ILE A 119 1.59 -23.12 7.11
C ILE A 119 1.81 -23.71 5.72
N THR A 120 2.77 -23.18 4.96
CA THR A 120 3.00 -23.57 3.57
C THR A 120 3.87 -24.81 3.40
N LEU A 121 4.63 -25.18 4.44
CA LEU A 121 5.73 -26.16 4.35
C LEU A 121 6.74 -25.81 3.24
N ASP A 122 6.86 -24.53 2.91
CA ASP A 122 7.70 -24.00 1.83
C ASP A 122 8.25 -22.64 2.25
N GLU A 123 9.56 -22.57 2.49
CA GLU A 123 10.24 -21.36 2.97
C GLU A 123 10.15 -20.19 1.98
N ASN A 124 9.96 -20.47 0.70
CA ASN A 124 9.90 -19.45 -0.36
C ASN A 124 8.46 -19.01 -0.68
N ARG A 125 7.46 -19.51 0.07
CA ARG A 125 6.04 -19.17 -0.13
C ARG A 125 5.51 -18.40 1.07
N SER A 126 5.22 -17.11 0.88
CA SER A 126 4.66 -16.24 1.92
C SER A 126 3.17 -16.46 2.13
N VAL A 127 2.69 -16.40 3.37
CA VAL A 127 1.26 -16.38 3.67
C VAL A 127 0.78 -14.94 3.76
N LEU A 128 -0.23 -14.59 2.96
CA LEU A 128 -0.81 -13.26 2.88
C LEU A 128 -2.28 -13.29 3.34
N PRO A 129 -2.84 -12.17 3.83
CA PRO A 129 -4.27 -12.11 4.17
C PRO A 129 -5.14 -12.37 2.93
N PRO A 130 -6.33 -12.98 3.04
CA PRO A 130 -7.25 -13.08 1.91
C PRO A 130 -7.51 -11.73 1.24
N LEU A 131 -7.61 -11.69 -0.09
CA LEU A 131 -7.98 -10.47 -0.80
C LEU A 131 -9.45 -10.15 -0.49
N PRO A 132 -9.77 -8.94 0.01
CA PRO A 132 -11.16 -8.55 0.19
C PRO A 132 -11.86 -8.44 -1.17
N PRO A 133 -13.14 -8.83 -1.26
CA PRO A 133 -13.91 -8.58 -2.48
C PRO A 133 -14.04 -7.07 -2.70
N ARG A 134 -13.89 -6.65 -3.95
CA ARG A 134 -14.07 -5.24 -4.36
C ARG A 134 -15.46 -5.08 -4.95
N THR A 135 -16.28 -4.24 -4.35
CA THR A 135 -17.61 -3.89 -4.88
C THR A 135 -17.47 -3.31 -6.29
N LEU A 136 -18.34 -3.74 -7.21
CA LEU A 136 -18.39 -3.22 -8.57
C LEU A 136 -18.91 -1.78 -8.56
N ILE A 137 -18.22 -0.93 -9.30
CA ILE A 137 -18.69 0.42 -9.59
C ILE A 137 -18.70 0.65 -11.10
N PHE A 138 -19.85 1.08 -11.58
CA PHE A 138 -20.15 1.26 -12.98
C PHE A 138 -20.15 2.74 -13.32
N ALA A 139 -19.52 3.08 -14.43
CA ALA A 139 -19.74 4.35 -15.12
C ALA A 139 -20.30 4.07 -16.50
N TYR A 140 -21.27 4.85 -16.95
CA TYR A 140 -21.79 4.73 -18.32
C TYR A 140 -21.14 5.78 -19.21
N TYR A 141 -20.63 5.35 -20.37
CA TYR A 141 -20.00 6.23 -21.35
C TYR A 141 -20.41 5.85 -22.77
N ASP A 142 -21.05 6.78 -23.46
CA ASP A 142 -21.44 6.63 -24.86
C ASP A 142 -20.32 7.12 -25.80
N SER A 143 -19.58 6.15 -26.36
CA SER A 143 -18.53 6.39 -27.35
C SER A 143 -19.07 6.71 -28.76
N ALA A 144 -20.34 6.41 -29.05
CA ALA A 144 -20.94 6.58 -30.38
C ALA A 144 -21.40 8.03 -30.65
N SER A 145 -21.45 8.87 -29.61
CA SER A 145 -21.80 10.28 -29.74
C SER A 145 -20.82 11.02 -30.68
N LYS A 146 -21.36 11.89 -31.56
CA LYS A 146 -20.54 12.72 -32.46
C LYS A 146 -19.73 13.72 -31.63
N LYS A 147 -18.40 13.59 -31.65
CA LYS A 147 -17.46 14.40 -30.85
C LYS A 147 -16.54 15.25 -31.71
N GLN A 148 -16.06 16.35 -31.14
CA GLN A 148 -15.05 17.17 -31.77
C GLN A 148 -13.67 16.48 -31.74
N LYS A 149 -12.75 16.93 -32.60
CA LYS A 149 -11.39 16.37 -32.68
C LYS A 149 -10.66 16.52 -31.34
N GLY A 150 -10.18 15.40 -30.79
CA GLY A 150 -9.45 15.35 -29.51
C GLY A 150 -10.34 15.26 -28.26
N GLU A 151 -11.65 15.50 -28.38
CA GLU A 151 -12.57 15.40 -27.24
C GLU A 151 -12.67 13.96 -26.70
N ALA A 152 -12.65 12.96 -27.59
CA ALA A 152 -12.65 11.55 -27.20
C ALA A 152 -11.39 11.15 -26.39
N GLU A 153 -10.24 11.76 -26.69
CA GLU A 153 -9.01 11.54 -25.91
C GLU A 153 -9.11 12.20 -24.53
N ALA A 154 -9.66 13.41 -24.45
CA ALA A 154 -9.91 14.06 -23.16
C ALA A 154 -10.87 13.25 -22.28
N ASP A 155 -11.94 12.69 -22.86
CA ASP A 155 -12.87 11.79 -22.16
C ASP A 155 -12.16 10.51 -21.68
N ARG A 156 -11.30 9.91 -22.50
CA ARG A 156 -10.49 8.74 -22.13
C ARG A 156 -9.58 9.03 -20.93
N GLN A 157 -8.93 10.19 -20.91
CA GLN A 157 -8.08 10.61 -19.77
C GLN A 157 -8.90 10.84 -18.49
N LEU A 158 -10.10 11.38 -18.61
CA LEU A 158 -11.00 11.56 -17.49
C LEU A 158 -11.48 10.21 -16.92
N LEU A 159 -11.90 9.28 -17.79
CA LEU A 159 -12.26 7.92 -17.39
C LEU A 159 -11.09 7.16 -16.77
N LEU A 160 -9.86 7.32 -17.28
CA LEU A 160 -8.68 6.72 -16.67
C LEU A 160 -8.43 7.27 -15.25
N THR A 161 -8.57 8.58 -15.07
CA THR A 161 -8.48 9.22 -13.75
C THR A 161 -9.57 8.68 -12.81
N TRP A 162 -10.80 8.52 -13.31
CA TRP A 162 -11.92 7.94 -12.57
C TRP A 162 -11.65 6.50 -12.13
N ARG A 163 -11.17 5.64 -13.05
CA ARG A 163 -10.80 4.25 -12.75
C ARG A 163 -9.74 4.18 -11.66
N ARG A 164 -8.68 4.99 -11.75
CA ARG A 164 -7.61 5.02 -10.73
C ARG A 164 -8.14 5.43 -9.36
N ALA A 165 -8.93 6.50 -9.29
CA ALA A 165 -9.45 7.01 -8.03
C ALA A 165 -10.32 5.97 -7.32
N TRP A 166 -11.26 5.33 -8.02
CA TRP A 166 -12.12 4.30 -7.44
C TRP A 166 -11.36 3.00 -7.12
N TRP A 167 -10.41 2.60 -7.96
CA TRP A 167 -9.54 1.46 -7.69
C TRP A 167 -8.75 1.64 -6.38
N ALA A 168 -8.12 2.79 -6.18
CA ALA A 168 -7.36 3.09 -4.97
C ALA A 168 -8.23 3.06 -3.70
N LYS A 169 -9.54 3.29 -3.83
CA LYS A 169 -10.51 3.25 -2.73
C LYS A 169 -11.12 1.88 -2.45
N GLY A 170 -10.63 0.83 -3.11
CA GLY A 170 -11.06 -0.55 -2.84
C GLY A 170 -12.25 -1.01 -3.68
N PHE A 171 -12.58 -0.29 -4.76
CA PHE A 171 -13.65 -0.67 -5.68
C PHE A 171 -13.10 -1.32 -6.95
N ARG A 172 -13.99 -1.95 -7.72
CA ARG A 172 -13.70 -2.51 -9.04
C ARG A 172 -14.43 -1.69 -10.11
N PRO A 173 -13.75 -0.70 -10.74
CA PRO A 173 -14.37 0.14 -11.75
C PRO A 173 -14.60 -0.64 -13.05
N VAL A 174 -15.75 -0.40 -13.68
CA VAL A 174 -16.15 -0.96 -14.97
C VAL A 174 -16.88 0.14 -15.75
N VAL A 175 -16.53 0.33 -17.01
CA VAL A 175 -17.17 1.34 -17.87
C VAL A 175 -18.12 0.66 -18.84
N LEU A 176 -19.41 0.90 -18.67
CA LEU A 176 -20.49 0.37 -19.49
C LEU A 176 -20.73 1.28 -20.69
N GLY A 177 -21.16 0.69 -21.80
CA GLY A 177 -21.53 1.41 -23.01
C GLY A 177 -22.97 1.12 -23.46
N PRO A 178 -23.32 1.58 -24.67
CA PRO A 178 -24.65 1.35 -25.24
C PRO A 178 -24.99 -0.13 -25.44
N ALA A 179 -23.99 -0.99 -25.68
CA ALA A 179 -24.21 -2.43 -25.90
C ALA A 179 -24.78 -3.11 -24.64
N GLU A 180 -24.26 -2.77 -23.46
CA GLU A 180 -24.74 -3.28 -22.19
C GLU A 180 -26.15 -2.78 -21.87
N ALA A 181 -26.48 -1.53 -22.24
CA ALA A 181 -27.84 -1.00 -22.12
C ALA A 181 -28.84 -1.73 -23.03
N MET A 182 -28.43 -2.01 -24.28
CA MET A 182 -29.26 -2.73 -25.27
C MET A 182 -29.51 -4.19 -24.88
N ASN A 183 -28.63 -4.79 -24.09
CA ASN A 183 -28.78 -6.16 -23.59
C ASN A 183 -29.82 -6.26 -22.45
N ASN A 184 -30.32 -5.14 -21.92
CA ASN A 184 -31.37 -5.18 -20.90
C ASN A 184 -32.71 -5.58 -21.52
N HIS A 185 -33.42 -6.54 -20.90
CA HIS A 185 -34.74 -7.00 -21.33
C HIS A 185 -35.80 -5.88 -21.43
N ILE A 186 -35.67 -4.78 -20.68
CA ILE A 186 -36.61 -3.64 -20.68
C ILE A 186 -36.31 -2.65 -21.82
N TYR A 187 -35.17 -2.78 -22.51
CA TYR A 187 -34.71 -1.80 -23.51
C TYR A 187 -35.73 -1.54 -24.64
N GLN A 188 -36.39 -2.58 -25.15
CA GLN A 188 -37.37 -2.44 -26.23
C GLN A 188 -38.61 -1.63 -25.79
N GLU A 189 -39.05 -1.82 -24.56
CA GLU A 189 -40.17 -1.06 -23.97
C GLU A 189 -39.82 0.43 -23.82
N VAL A 190 -38.58 0.71 -23.39
CA VAL A 190 -38.05 2.08 -23.29
C VAL A 190 -38.05 2.77 -24.66
N LYS A 191 -37.52 2.10 -25.70
CA LYS A 191 -37.45 2.68 -27.05
C LYS A 191 -38.83 2.96 -27.64
N ALA A 192 -39.82 2.13 -27.33
CA ALA A 192 -41.19 2.34 -27.80
C ALA A 192 -41.86 3.60 -27.22
N LYS A 193 -41.40 4.12 -26.08
CA LYS A 193 -42.00 5.30 -25.41
C LYS A 193 -41.64 6.64 -26.04
N GLY A 194 -40.63 6.70 -26.92
CA GLY A 194 -40.25 7.94 -27.63
C GLY A 194 -39.87 9.09 -26.68
N LEU A 195 -38.97 8.83 -25.74
CA LEU A 195 -38.57 9.77 -24.69
C LEU A 195 -37.74 10.94 -25.22
N ASN A 196 -37.65 12.02 -24.42
CA ASN A 196 -36.73 13.12 -24.72
C ASN A 196 -35.26 12.65 -24.57
N LYS A 197 -34.32 13.35 -25.22
CA LYS A 197 -32.91 12.94 -25.29
C LYS A 197 -32.19 12.89 -23.94
N GLU A 198 -32.56 13.78 -23.00
CA GLU A 198 -31.92 13.85 -21.68
C GLU A 198 -32.32 12.64 -20.82
N LEU A 199 -33.62 12.38 -20.70
CA LEU A 199 -34.17 11.24 -19.98
C LEU A 199 -33.77 9.93 -20.65
N GLU A 200 -33.80 9.85 -21.98
CA GLU A 200 -33.32 8.67 -22.71
C GLU A 200 -31.86 8.39 -22.37
N GLY A 201 -31.00 9.42 -22.34
CA GLY A 201 -29.61 9.31 -21.95
C GLY A 201 -29.43 8.77 -20.53
N ASP A 202 -30.17 9.30 -19.55
CA ASP A 202 -30.09 8.84 -18.16
C ASP A 202 -30.65 7.43 -17.97
N LEU A 203 -31.75 7.10 -18.64
CA LEU A 203 -32.36 5.78 -18.61
C LEU A 203 -31.46 4.72 -19.26
N MET A 204 -30.71 5.06 -20.31
CA MET A 204 -29.70 4.16 -20.88
C MET A 204 -28.61 3.80 -19.86
N ARG A 205 -28.21 4.74 -18.97
CA ARG A 205 -27.27 4.46 -17.88
C ARG A 205 -27.84 3.45 -16.90
N TRP A 206 -29.11 3.61 -16.54
CA TRP A 206 -29.83 2.72 -15.63
C TRP A 206 -30.07 1.34 -16.25
N LEU A 207 -30.40 1.26 -17.54
CA LEU A 207 -30.54 -0.01 -18.25
C LEU A 207 -29.22 -0.77 -18.31
N ALA A 208 -28.10 -0.09 -18.58
CA ALA A 208 -26.77 -0.69 -18.57
C ALA A 208 -26.42 -1.23 -17.18
N TRP A 209 -26.70 -0.45 -16.13
CA TRP A 209 -26.50 -0.90 -14.75
C TRP A 209 -27.37 -2.13 -14.42
N GLY A 210 -28.65 -2.08 -14.76
CA GLY A 210 -29.61 -3.16 -14.52
C GLY A 210 -29.38 -4.44 -15.35
N SER A 211 -28.51 -4.41 -16.37
CA SER A 211 -28.21 -5.59 -17.21
C SER A 211 -27.03 -6.42 -16.72
N VAL A 212 -26.05 -5.79 -16.06
CA VAL A 212 -24.79 -6.45 -15.66
C VAL A 212 -24.94 -7.12 -14.30
N ASP A 213 -24.86 -6.35 -13.21
CA ASP A 213 -24.82 -6.89 -11.85
C ASP A 213 -25.24 -5.84 -10.80
N SER A 214 -25.42 -6.28 -9.56
CA SER A 214 -25.62 -5.40 -8.40
C SER A 214 -24.35 -4.62 -8.09
N GLY A 215 -24.48 -3.39 -7.62
CA GLY A 215 -23.33 -2.55 -7.30
C GLY A 215 -23.66 -1.08 -7.29
N ILE A 216 -22.69 -0.27 -7.69
CA ILE A 216 -22.74 1.18 -7.58
C ILE A 216 -22.75 1.78 -8.99
N LEU A 217 -23.71 2.63 -9.33
CA LEU A 217 -23.70 3.42 -10.56
C LEU A 217 -23.24 4.84 -10.25
N ALA A 218 -22.13 5.26 -10.84
CA ALA A 218 -21.59 6.61 -10.71
C ALA A 218 -21.56 7.34 -12.04
N ASP A 219 -21.72 8.66 -12.00
CA ASP A 219 -21.27 9.52 -13.10
C ASP A 219 -19.74 9.45 -13.18
N TRP A 220 -19.21 9.41 -14.39
CA TRP A 220 -17.77 9.39 -14.66
C TRP A 220 -17.05 10.68 -14.22
N ARG A 221 -17.80 11.72 -13.82
CA ARG A 221 -17.32 12.95 -13.17
C ARG A 221 -17.49 12.95 -11.64
N CYS A 222 -17.94 11.85 -11.05
CA CYS A 222 -18.07 11.68 -9.59
C CYS A 222 -16.88 10.87 -9.04
N PHE A 223 -16.16 11.46 -8.09
CA PHE A 223 -14.89 10.94 -7.56
C PHE A 223 -14.93 10.75 -6.04
N PRO A 224 -14.29 9.70 -5.50
CA PRO A 224 -14.17 9.52 -4.07
C PRO A 224 -13.03 10.38 -3.51
N MET A 225 -13.35 11.51 -2.88
CA MET A 225 -12.40 12.52 -2.40
C MET A 225 -12.45 12.66 -0.87
N THR A 226 -12.10 11.58 -0.19
CA THR A 226 -12.04 11.49 1.29
C THR A 226 -10.92 10.52 1.70
N ASP A 227 -10.79 10.17 2.98
CA ASP A 227 -9.84 9.14 3.44
C ASP A 227 -10.30 7.72 3.03
N TYR A 228 -9.53 6.66 3.31
CA TYR A 228 -9.91 5.31 2.89
C TYR A 228 -10.97 4.70 3.82
N GLU A 229 -10.95 5.06 5.11
CA GLU A 229 -11.78 4.52 6.19
C GLU A 229 -13.02 5.39 6.46
N ASP A 230 -13.33 6.33 5.58
CA ASP A 230 -14.57 7.09 5.61
C ASP A 230 -15.77 6.13 5.67
N LYS A 231 -16.68 6.39 6.62
CA LYS A 231 -17.87 5.59 6.88
C LYS A 231 -18.67 5.28 5.61
N SER A 232 -18.83 6.25 4.71
CA SER A 232 -19.63 6.05 3.49
C SER A 232 -18.94 5.06 2.54
N LEU A 233 -17.62 5.18 2.37
CA LEU A 233 -16.85 4.25 1.54
C LEU A 233 -16.75 2.87 2.16
N VAL A 234 -16.59 2.77 3.48
CA VAL A 234 -16.60 1.51 4.21
C VAL A 234 -17.94 0.80 4.03
N SER A 235 -19.06 1.53 4.12
CA SER A 235 -20.40 0.97 3.89
C SER A 235 -20.54 0.41 2.47
N LEU A 236 -20.21 1.22 1.45
CA LEU A 236 -20.27 0.81 0.05
C LEU A 236 -19.36 -0.39 -0.31
N ARG A 237 -18.21 -0.54 0.37
CA ARG A 237 -17.34 -1.72 0.21
C ARG A 237 -17.92 -2.99 0.81
N ARG A 238 -18.86 -2.89 1.77
CA ARG A 238 -19.51 -4.06 2.38
C ARG A 238 -20.62 -4.62 1.50
N GLY A 239 -21.26 -3.79 0.69
CA GLY A 239 -22.31 -4.20 -0.24
C GLY A 239 -23.35 -3.11 -0.46
N THR A 240 -24.37 -3.44 -1.25
CA THR A 240 -25.54 -2.61 -1.52
C THR A 240 -26.70 -3.03 -0.62
N ASP A 241 -27.61 -2.11 -0.31
CA ASP A 241 -28.85 -2.45 0.38
C ASP A 241 -29.79 -3.23 -0.58
N PRO A 242 -30.36 -4.38 -0.17
CA PRO A 242 -31.27 -5.14 -1.03
C PRO A 242 -32.67 -4.51 -1.14
N GLU A 243 -33.09 -3.68 -0.18
CA GLU A 243 -34.44 -3.12 -0.09
C GLU A 243 -34.59 -1.78 -0.80
N PHE A 244 -33.49 -1.02 -0.94
CA PHE A 244 -33.52 0.35 -1.45
C PHE A 244 -32.38 0.65 -2.43
N ILE A 245 -32.65 1.56 -3.37
CA ILE A 245 -31.61 2.26 -4.12
C ILE A 245 -31.09 3.39 -3.23
N THR A 246 -29.88 3.24 -2.71
CA THR A 246 -29.23 4.31 -1.95
C THR A 246 -28.80 5.42 -2.89
N ARG A 247 -29.24 6.65 -2.60
CA ARG A 247 -28.80 7.88 -3.25
C ARG A 247 -28.22 8.84 -2.21
N PHE A 248 -27.30 9.71 -2.65
CA PHE A 248 -26.64 10.64 -1.74
C PHE A 248 -27.17 12.07 -1.92
N GLU A 249 -27.37 12.75 -0.80
CA GLU A 249 -27.79 14.16 -0.77
C GLU A 249 -26.77 15.04 -1.52
N ASN A 250 -27.26 16.05 -2.25
CA ASN A 250 -26.45 17.01 -3.02
C ASN A 250 -25.58 16.42 -4.15
N LEU A 251 -25.72 15.14 -4.50
CA LEU A 251 -25.03 14.53 -5.66
C LEU A 251 -25.90 14.40 -6.91
N GLY A 252 -27.20 14.69 -6.84
CA GLY A 252 -28.11 14.51 -7.99
C GLY A 252 -28.03 13.09 -8.55
N THR A 253 -27.75 12.95 -9.87
CA THR A 253 -27.55 11.65 -10.55
C THR A 253 -26.08 11.16 -10.51
N GLY A 254 -25.28 11.73 -9.62
CA GLY A 254 -23.84 11.48 -9.53
C GLY A 254 -23.48 10.09 -8.98
N LEU A 255 -24.29 9.53 -8.08
CA LEU A 255 -24.00 8.25 -7.42
C LEU A 255 -25.26 7.55 -6.90
N PHE A 256 -25.43 6.28 -7.27
CA PHE A 256 -26.46 5.36 -6.77
C PHE A 256 -25.82 4.04 -6.36
N SER A 257 -26.42 3.36 -5.39
CA SER A 257 -26.02 2.01 -4.95
C SER A 257 -27.27 1.16 -4.79
N GLY A 258 -27.29 -0.05 -5.34
CA GLY A 258 -28.49 -0.89 -5.33
C GLY A 258 -28.32 -2.23 -6.01
N GLU A 259 -29.27 -3.12 -5.75
CA GLU A 259 -29.31 -4.45 -6.38
C GLU A 259 -29.97 -4.45 -7.76
N ARG A 260 -29.45 -5.29 -8.65
CA ARG A 260 -29.92 -5.42 -10.04
C ARG A 260 -31.42 -5.68 -10.15
N SER A 261 -31.97 -6.52 -9.28
CA SER A 261 -33.40 -6.84 -9.23
C SER A 261 -34.23 -5.58 -8.96
N HIS A 262 -33.90 -4.85 -7.90
CA HIS A 262 -34.61 -3.67 -7.46
C HIS A 262 -34.46 -2.49 -8.43
N VAL A 263 -33.28 -2.32 -9.05
CA VAL A 263 -33.04 -1.35 -10.14
C VAL A 263 -33.97 -1.60 -11.32
N ASN A 264 -34.11 -2.85 -11.77
CA ASN A 264 -35.00 -3.18 -12.88
C ASN A 264 -36.49 -2.97 -12.53
N VAL A 265 -36.89 -3.19 -11.27
CA VAL A 265 -38.25 -2.86 -10.81
C VAL A 265 -38.47 -1.34 -10.83
N ALA A 266 -37.51 -0.57 -10.32
CA ALA A 266 -37.58 0.89 -10.35
C ALA A 266 -37.69 1.44 -11.78
N ILE A 267 -36.95 0.86 -12.73
CA ILE A 267 -37.04 1.22 -14.16
C ILE A 267 -38.46 0.96 -14.69
N LYS A 268 -39.05 -0.20 -14.42
CA LYS A 268 -40.43 -0.51 -14.86
C LYS A 268 -41.44 0.47 -14.24
N SER A 269 -41.34 0.70 -12.93
CA SER A 269 -42.21 1.66 -12.24
C SER A 269 -42.07 3.09 -12.78
N ALA A 270 -40.89 3.49 -13.24
CA ALA A 270 -40.71 4.79 -13.90
C ALA A 270 -41.43 4.84 -15.26
N LEU A 271 -41.44 3.75 -16.03
CA LEU A 271 -42.08 3.67 -17.36
C LEU A 271 -43.62 3.71 -17.32
N ASP A 272 -44.21 3.43 -16.16
CA ASP A 272 -45.66 3.45 -15.92
C ASP A 272 -46.18 4.85 -15.53
N ARG A 273 -45.32 5.86 -15.37
CA ARG A 273 -45.75 7.21 -14.99
C ARG A 273 -46.10 8.09 -16.18
N ASP A 274 -47.12 8.93 -16.00
CA ASP A 274 -47.62 9.84 -17.03
C ASP A 274 -46.67 11.01 -17.34
N ASN A 275 -45.80 11.39 -16.40
CA ASN A 275 -44.92 12.56 -16.49
C ASN A 275 -43.56 12.29 -17.20
N LEU A 276 -43.42 11.16 -17.89
CA LEU A 276 -42.18 10.76 -18.57
C LEU A 276 -41.67 11.78 -19.60
N LYS A 277 -42.57 12.52 -20.26
CA LYS A 277 -42.16 13.45 -21.34
C LYS A 277 -41.49 14.72 -20.80
N ASP A 278 -41.89 15.16 -19.60
CA ASP A 278 -41.43 16.41 -18.97
C ASP A 278 -40.23 16.20 -18.04
N ALA A 279 -39.98 14.95 -17.64
CA ALA A 279 -38.86 14.58 -16.78
C ALA A 279 -37.52 14.68 -17.50
N LYS A 280 -36.47 15.08 -16.76
CA LYS A 280 -35.11 15.19 -17.29
C LYS A 280 -34.21 14.02 -16.92
N ASN A 281 -34.51 13.37 -15.79
CA ASN A 281 -33.68 12.31 -15.24
C ASN A 281 -34.53 11.29 -14.46
N MET A 282 -33.90 10.18 -14.08
CA MET A 282 -34.57 9.08 -13.39
C MET A 282 -35.07 9.41 -11.99
N ILE A 283 -34.51 10.41 -11.31
CA ILE A 283 -34.98 10.83 -9.97
C ILE A 283 -36.37 11.49 -10.09
N ASP A 284 -36.66 12.18 -11.19
CA ASP A 284 -37.95 12.85 -11.41
C ASP A 284 -39.10 11.84 -11.64
N VAL A 285 -38.78 10.61 -12.06
CA VAL A 285 -39.75 9.58 -12.48
C VAL A 285 -39.77 8.37 -11.55
N VAL A 286 -38.67 7.96 -10.94
CA VAL A 286 -38.70 6.83 -9.99
C VAL A 286 -39.42 7.27 -8.70
N PRO A 287 -40.40 6.50 -8.19
CA PRO A 287 -41.08 6.85 -6.94
C PRO A 287 -40.14 6.92 -5.73
N ASP A 288 -40.36 7.87 -4.83
CA ASP A 288 -39.47 8.13 -3.68
C ASP A 288 -39.26 6.92 -2.77
N GLN A 289 -40.24 6.01 -2.69
CA GLN A 289 -40.16 4.78 -1.89
C GLN A 289 -39.03 3.83 -2.31
N PHE A 290 -38.54 3.92 -3.55
CA PHE A 290 -37.40 3.13 -4.01
C PHE A 290 -36.06 3.67 -3.50
N PHE A 291 -36.02 4.91 -3.01
CA PHE A 291 -34.79 5.58 -2.63
C PHE A 291 -34.59 5.65 -1.12
N MET A 292 -33.39 5.27 -0.68
CA MET A 292 -32.87 5.66 0.63
C MET A 292 -31.88 6.80 0.44
N VAL A 293 -32.09 7.93 1.13
CA VAL A 293 -31.23 9.11 1.00
C VAL A 293 -30.22 9.16 2.13
N GLU A 294 -28.94 9.07 1.80
CA GLU A 294 -27.84 9.20 2.75
C GLU A 294 -27.12 10.55 2.61
N LYS A 295 -26.62 11.08 3.74
CA LYS A 295 -25.78 12.27 3.76
C LYS A 295 -24.31 11.85 3.76
N SER A 296 -23.53 12.39 2.84
CA SER A 296 -22.10 12.07 2.74
C SER A 296 -21.30 13.25 2.20
N THR A 297 -20.11 13.45 2.76
CA THR A 297 -19.09 14.38 2.24
C THR A 297 -17.97 13.63 1.52
N SER A 298 -18.14 12.34 1.22
CA SER A 298 -17.09 11.47 0.70
C SER A 298 -16.83 11.64 -0.80
N PHE A 299 -17.77 12.26 -1.53
CA PHE A 299 -17.79 12.26 -2.98
C PHE A 299 -17.80 13.67 -3.55
N ALA A 300 -16.89 13.93 -4.48
CA ALA A 300 -16.82 15.15 -5.25
C ALA A 300 -17.47 14.95 -6.62
N TYR A 301 -18.52 15.70 -6.93
CA TYR A 301 -19.18 15.65 -8.22
C TYR A 301 -18.90 16.90 -9.04
N TYR A 302 -18.28 16.72 -10.21
CA TYR A 302 -17.95 17.80 -11.16
C TYR A 302 -18.99 17.86 -12.28
N ASP A 303 -20.26 17.99 -11.90
CA ASP A 303 -21.34 18.17 -12.87
C ASP A 303 -21.26 19.57 -13.53
N PRO A 304 -21.93 19.78 -14.67
CA PRO A 304 -21.83 21.05 -15.40
C PRO A 304 -22.20 22.26 -14.55
N THR A 305 -23.19 22.13 -13.65
CA THR A 305 -23.62 23.25 -12.81
C THR A 305 -22.56 23.59 -11.76
N THR A 306 -21.97 22.60 -11.10
CA THR A 306 -20.86 22.80 -10.15
C THR A 306 -19.64 23.40 -10.84
N VAL A 307 -19.31 22.95 -12.06
CA VAL A 307 -18.16 23.47 -12.82
C VAL A 307 -18.35 24.93 -13.20
N VAL A 308 -19.55 25.33 -13.64
CA VAL A 308 -19.86 26.74 -13.93
C VAL A 308 -19.79 27.60 -12.65
N ALA A 309 -20.37 27.11 -11.54
CA ALA A 309 -20.47 27.86 -10.30
C ALA A 309 -19.13 28.06 -9.57
N HIS A 310 -18.29 27.02 -9.50
CA HIS A 310 -17.08 27.03 -8.67
C HIS A 310 -15.78 27.09 -9.48
N TYR A 311 -15.81 26.69 -10.76
CA TYR A 311 -14.62 26.55 -11.60
C TYR A 311 -14.81 27.23 -12.97
N SER A 312 -15.44 28.42 -12.98
CA SER A 312 -15.85 29.16 -14.19
C SER A 312 -14.77 29.29 -15.28
N PRO A 313 -13.47 29.50 -14.98
CA PRO A 313 -12.44 29.53 -16.01
C PRO A 313 -12.29 28.23 -16.81
N ILE A 314 -12.62 27.07 -16.22
CA ILE A 314 -12.65 25.79 -16.90
C ILE A 314 -13.93 25.67 -17.73
N ALA A 315 -15.08 26.11 -17.19
CA ALA A 315 -16.34 26.14 -17.93
C ALA A 315 -16.21 26.96 -19.24
N GLU A 316 -15.69 28.18 -19.14
CA GLU A 316 -15.42 29.03 -20.32
C GLU A 316 -14.46 28.37 -21.32
N LYS A 317 -13.49 27.60 -20.83
CA LYS A 317 -12.54 26.89 -21.69
C LYS A 317 -13.19 25.70 -22.39
N ILE A 318 -14.12 25.00 -21.73
CA ILE A 318 -14.94 23.94 -22.33
C ILE A 318 -15.81 24.53 -23.44
N ASP A 319 -16.45 25.68 -23.21
CA ASP A 319 -17.28 26.35 -24.20
C ASP A 319 -16.49 26.79 -25.44
N LYS A 320 -15.26 27.28 -25.25
CA LYS A 320 -14.35 27.70 -26.34
C LYS A 320 -13.72 26.52 -27.08
N ASN A 321 -13.25 25.51 -26.35
CA ASN A 321 -12.59 24.32 -26.90
C ASN A 321 -12.84 23.13 -25.96
N PRO A 322 -13.84 22.28 -26.27
CA PRO A 322 -14.22 21.14 -25.43
C PRO A 322 -13.06 20.21 -25.08
N SER A 323 -12.17 19.93 -26.04
CA SER A 323 -11.01 19.07 -25.81
C SER A 323 -10.04 19.68 -24.78
N ALA A 324 -9.63 20.93 -25.00
CA ALA A 324 -8.68 21.62 -24.11
C ALA A 324 -9.30 21.96 -22.75
N GLY A 325 -10.61 22.23 -22.69
CA GLY A 325 -11.35 22.46 -21.46
C GLY A 325 -11.49 21.20 -20.61
N LYS A 326 -11.86 20.06 -21.22
CA LYS A 326 -11.93 18.76 -20.53
C LYS A 326 -10.58 18.30 -20.01
N LEU A 327 -9.49 18.49 -20.77
CA LEU A 327 -8.14 18.20 -20.26
C LEU A 327 -7.77 19.08 -19.05
N ALA A 328 -8.17 20.36 -19.06
CA ALA A 328 -7.98 21.22 -17.89
C ALA A 328 -8.81 20.76 -16.68
N LEU A 329 -10.00 20.20 -16.90
CA LEU A 329 -10.79 19.56 -15.84
C LEU A 329 -10.12 18.31 -15.29
N VAL A 330 -9.51 17.47 -16.15
CA VAL A 330 -8.72 16.30 -15.71
C VAL A 330 -7.56 16.73 -14.81
N ASP A 331 -6.83 17.77 -15.20
CA ASP A 331 -5.72 18.32 -14.40
C ASP A 331 -6.21 18.87 -13.05
N LEU A 332 -7.35 19.56 -13.02
CA LEU A 332 -8.00 20.02 -11.79
C LEU A 332 -8.38 18.85 -10.86
N ILE A 333 -9.08 17.84 -11.40
CA ILE A 333 -9.51 16.68 -10.63
C ILE A 333 -8.29 15.95 -10.06
N ASN A 334 -7.23 15.81 -10.83
CA ASN A 334 -5.99 15.19 -10.36
C ASN A 334 -5.34 15.99 -9.22
N LEU A 335 -5.30 17.31 -9.32
CA LEU A 335 -4.86 18.18 -8.22
C LEU A 335 -5.74 17.97 -6.97
N HIS A 336 -7.06 17.94 -7.12
CA HIS A 336 -7.97 17.75 -6.00
C HIS A 336 -7.84 16.38 -5.32
N LEU A 337 -7.61 15.30 -6.09
CA LEU A 337 -7.30 13.97 -5.54
C LEU A 337 -6.02 14.01 -4.69
N GLN A 338 -4.98 14.67 -5.20
CA GLN A 338 -3.72 14.82 -4.48
C GLN A 338 -3.87 15.70 -3.23
N VAL A 339 -4.60 16.81 -3.32
CA VAL A 339 -4.93 17.69 -2.20
C VAL A 339 -5.69 16.91 -1.12
N THR A 340 -6.63 16.06 -1.52
CA THR A 340 -7.35 15.18 -0.59
C THR A 340 -6.37 14.28 0.17
N PHE A 341 -5.45 13.60 -0.54
CA PHE A 341 -4.41 12.79 0.09
C PHE A 341 -3.55 13.59 1.08
N GLN A 342 -3.09 14.79 0.70
CA GLN A 342 -2.27 15.64 1.56
C GLN A 342 -3.03 16.19 2.78
N ASN A 343 -4.33 16.43 2.66
CA ASN A 343 -5.17 16.84 3.78
C ASN A 343 -5.47 15.67 4.73
N THR A 344 -5.68 14.45 4.21
CA THR A 344 -5.78 13.23 5.04
C THR A 344 -4.50 13.02 5.85
N PHE A 345 -3.34 13.13 5.22
CA PHE A 345 -2.03 12.96 5.87
C PHE A 345 -1.38 14.31 6.20
N SER A 346 -2.11 15.16 6.92
CA SER A 346 -1.71 16.55 7.21
C SER A 346 -0.35 16.73 7.90
N SER A 347 0.20 15.69 8.54
CA SER A 347 1.54 15.73 9.15
C SER A 347 2.68 15.37 8.19
N GLY A 348 2.35 14.93 6.96
CA GLY A 348 3.30 14.64 5.89
C GLY A 348 3.54 13.16 5.64
N ILE A 349 4.67 12.87 4.99
CA ILE A 349 5.11 11.52 4.65
C ILE A 349 6.31 11.15 5.54
N SER A 350 6.27 9.97 6.13
CA SER A 350 7.41 9.37 6.84
C SER A 350 8.11 8.34 5.97
N VAL A 351 9.42 8.46 5.84
CA VAL A 351 10.31 7.49 5.21
C VAL A 351 11.28 6.97 6.27
N PRO A 352 10.94 5.86 6.96
CA PRO A 352 11.78 5.32 8.01
C PRO A 352 13.20 5.00 7.50
N LYS A 353 14.21 5.46 8.23
CA LYS A 353 15.63 5.26 7.96
C LYS A 353 16.32 4.65 9.19
N PRO A 354 16.18 3.32 9.42
CA PRO A 354 16.67 2.67 10.65
C PRO A 354 18.16 2.84 10.92
N PHE A 355 19.00 2.88 9.87
CA PHE A 355 20.44 3.10 10.01
C PHE A 355 20.85 4.39 9.30
N PRO A 356 20.67 5.57 9.93
CA PRO A 356 20.83 6.86 9.26
C PRO A 356 22.24 7.08 8.69
N LYS A 357 23.25 6.40 9.25
CA LYS A 357 24.64 6.47 8.81
C LYS A 357 24.93 5.67 7.54
N ALA A 358 24.19 4.59 7.22
CA ALA A 358 24.59 3.63 6.17
C ALA A 358 23.46 3.25 5.18
N THR A 359 22.24 3.79 5.33
CA THR A 359 21.08 3.42 4.50
C THR A 359 20.63 4.53 3.57
N THR A 360 21.49 5.51 3.29
CA THR A 360 21.09 6.70 2.52
C THR A 360 20.65 6.33 1.11
N VAL A 361 21.40 5.44 0.45
CA VAL A 361 21.02 4.91 -0.86
C VAL A 361 19.80 3.99 -0.79
N LEU A 362 19.71 3.17 0.27
CA LEU A 362 18.63 2.19 0.44
C LEU A 362 17.25 2.84 0.46
N VAL A 363 17.09 3.94 1.21
CA VAL A 363 15.80 4.61 1.35
C VAL A 363 15.50 5.61 0.23
N ASN A 364 16.48 5.94 -0.62
CA ASN A 364 16.35 6.99 -1.63
C ASN A 364 15.15 6.80 -2.58
N PRO A 365 14.82 5.60 -3.08
CA PRO A 365 13.62 5.43 -3.91
C PRO A 365 12.33 5.89 -3.22
N ALA A 366 12.20 5.62 -1.91
CA ALA A 366 11.06 6.08 -1.12
C ALA A 366 11.10 7.59 -0.83
N VAL A 367 12.29 8.16 -0.59
CA VAL A 367 12.46 9.62 -0.45
C VAL A 367 12.09 10.34 -1.74
N THR A 368 12.54 9.79 -2.89
CA THR A 368 12.20 10.30 -4.21
C THR A 368 10.69 10.26 -4.44
N LEU A 369 10.04 9.12 -4.14
CA LEU A 369 8.58 9.00 -4.22
C LEU A 369 7.87 10.03 -3.33
N ALA A 370 8.31 10.17 -2.08
CA ALA A 370 7.77 11.17 -1.16
C ALA A 370 7.93 12.60 -1.71
N GLY A 371 9.07 12.90 -2.32
CA GLY A 371 9.35 14.16 -3.00
C GLY A 371 8.39 14.43 -4.17
N LEU A 372 8.07 13.41 -4.97
CA LEU A 372 7.10 13.54 -6.06
C LEU A 372 5.67 13.78 -5.53
N LEU A 373 5.28 13.07 -4.46
CA LEU A 373 3.97 13.22 -3.82
C LEU A 373 3.80 14.56 -3.10
N ALA A 374 4.90 15.17 -2.65
CA ALA A 374 4.94 16.48 -2.03
C ALA A 374 4.79 17.64 -3.03
N LYS A 375 5.17 17.44 -4.31
CA LYS A 375 5.00 18.44 -5.38
C LYS A 375 3.53 18.55 -5.75
N CYS A 376 3.04 19.76 -6.04
CA CYS A 376 1.66 19.93 -6.48
C CYS A 376 1.49 19.56 -7.96
N ALA A 377 0.43 18.81 -8.28
CA ALA A 377 0.01 18.61 -9.66
C ALA A 377 -0.32 19.94 -10.34
N PRO A 378 -0.02 20.08 -11.64
CA PRO A 378 -0.32 21.29 -12.39
C PRO A 378 -1.83 21.42 -12.60
N SER A 379 -2.37 22.61 -12.36
CA SER A 379 -3.73 23.00 -12.75
C SER A 379 -3.78 24.50 -13.00
N MET A 380 -4.68 24.95 -13.87
CA MET A 380 -4.94 26.38 -14.04
C MET A 380 -5.58 27.03 -12.79
N LEU A 381 -6.19 26.22 -11.91
CA LEU A 381 -6.78 26.66 -10.64
C LEU A 381 -6.02 26.06 -9.45
N GLN A 382 -4.74 26.44 -9.28
CA GLN A 382 -3.83 25.81 -8.31
C GLN A 382 -4.29 25.88 -6.84
N THR A 383 -5.07 26.90 -6.47
CA THR A 383 -5.51 27.16 -5.09
C THR A 383 -6.95 26.73 -4.82
N SER A 384 -7.56 25.97 -5.72
CA SER A 384 -8.95 25.52 -5.57
C SER A 384 -9.06 24.24 -4.73
N CYS A 385 -10.27 24.01 -4.21
CA CYS A 385 -10.65 22.86 -3.41
C CYS A 385 -11.73 22.05 -4.12
N PRO A 386 -11.86 20.74 -3.82
CA PRO A 386 -12.92 19.92 -4.39
C PRO A 386 -14.31 20.33 -3.88
N PRO A 387 -15.38 20.07 -4.65
CA PRO A 387 -16.74 20.51 -4.31
C PRO A 387 -17.24 20.02 -2.94
N ASN A 388 -16.80 18.84 -2.52
CA ASN A 388 -17.22 18.22 -1.26
C ASN A 388 -16.45 18.73 -0.03
N ASN A 389 -15.35 19.47 -0.22
CA ASN A 389 -14.55 20.00 0.86
C ASN A 389 -14.04 21.42 0.53
N PRO A 390 -14.91 22.44 0.60
CA PRO A 390 -14.53 23.82 0.30
C PRO A 390 -13.50 24.40 1.28
N SER A 391 -13.36 23.82 2.48
CA SER A 391 -12.41 24.22 3.52
C SER A 391 -11.04 23.52 3.43
N CYS A 392 -10.72 22.88 2.31
CA CYS A 392 -9.46 22.16 2.16
C CYS A 392 -8.24 23.10 2.28
N LYS A 393 -7.06 22.56 2.63
CA LYS A 393 -5.79 23.28 2.48
C LYS A 393 -5.27 23.05 1.06
N PRO A 394 -5.24 24.07 0.18
CA PRO A 394 -4.80 23.89 -1.20
C PRO A 394 -3.30 23.55 -1.25
N CYS A 395 -2.91 22.76 -2.26
CA CYS A 395 -1.50 22.49 -2.50
C CYS A 395 -0.84 23.74 -3.10
N THR A 396 0.01 24.39 -2.32
CA THR A 396 0.76 25.56 -2.77
C THR A 396 2.26 25.29 -2.73
N PRO A 397 3.04 25.72 -3.75
CA PRO A 397 4.49 25.57 -3.73
C PRO A 397 5.19 26.27 -2.56
N ARG A 398 4.52 27.22 -1.90
CA ARG A 398 5.04 27.99 -0.76
C ARG A 398 5.12 27.17 0.53
N TYR A 399 4.19 26.24 0.73
CA TYR A 399 4.19 25.38 1.91
C TYR A 399 4.66 23.98 1.50
N ALA A 400 5.93 23.69 1.77
CA ALA A 400 6.49 22.37 1.51
C ALA A 400 5.78 21.31 2.35
N TYR A 401 5.18 20.34 1.68
CA TYR A 401 4.63 19.16 2.33
C TYR A 401 5.76 18.38 3.00
N LYS A 402 5.58 18.04 4.29
CA LYS A 402 6.68 17.57 5.14
C LYS A 402 7.08 16.14 4.77
N ILE A 403 8.39 15.91 4.65
CA ILE A 403 8.98 14.58 4.52
C ILE A 403 9.85 14.35 5.75
N LEU A 404 9.50 13.34 6.53
CA LEU A 404 10.20 12.95 7.76
C LEU A 404 11.06 11.72 7.47
N GLN A 405 12.26 11.66 8.04
CA GLN A 405 13.11 10.47 7.98
C GLN A 405 13.47 9.96 9.37
N PRO A 406 12.48 9.44 10.13
CA PRO A 406 12.74 8.95 11.47
C PRO A 406 13.54 7.64 11.45
N SER A 407 14.19 7.30 12.57
CA SER A 407 14.94 6.04 12.71
C SER A 407 14.04 4.80 12.84
N SER A 408 12.73 4.97 12.93
CA SER A 408 11.80 3.88 13.22
C SER A 408 10.40 4.23 12.72
N TYR A 409 9.54 3.22 12.65
CA TYR A 409 8.12 3.38 12.35
C TYR A 409 7.37 4.03 13.51
N PHE A 410 6.45 4.95 13.17
CA PHE A 410 5.51 5.56 14.10
C PHE A 410 4.08 5.31 13.64
N ASN A 411 3.24 4.79 14.54
CA ASN A 411 1.83 4.59 14.26
C ASN A 411 1.06 5.91 14.44
N ASN A 412 0.83 6.64 13.35
CA ASN A 412 0.09 7.90 13.35
C ASN A 412 -0.80 7.98 12.10
N SER A 413 -2.10 8.20 12.29
CA SER A 413 -3.07 8.32 11.18
C SER A 413 -2.85 9.56 10.32
N ALA A 414 -2.24 10.61 10.85
CA ALA A 414 -1.97 11.86 10.12
C ALA A 414 -0.69 11.79 9.27
N ILE A 415 0.03 10.67 9.26
CA ILE A 415 1.29 10.47 8.53
C ILE A 415 1.15 9.28 7.59
N TYR A 416 1.51 9.48 6.33
CA TYR A 416 1.63 8.37 5.38
C TYR A 416 3.03 7.77 5.43
N THR A 417 3.17 6.46 5.55
CA THR A 417 4.48 5.81 5.66
C THR A 417 4.91 5.19 4.33
N ILE A 418 6.12 5.51 3.86
CA ILE A 418 6.75 4.81 2.72
C ILE A 418 8.02 4.14 3.22
N GLY A 419 7.97 2.82 3.38
CA GLY A 419 9.06 2.02 3.94
C GLY A 419 9.85 1.25 2.89
N VAL A 420 11.15 1.07 3.14
CA VAL A 420 12.04 0.26 2.30
C VAL A 420 12.84 -0.71 3.17
N LEU A 421 12.79 -1.98 2.80
CA LEU A 421 13.39 -3.09 3.53
C LEU A 421 14.43 -3.81 2.64
N PRO A 422 15.71 -3.88 3.05
CA PRO A 422 16.72 -4.68 2.36
C PRO A 422 16.57 -6.17 2.66
N HIS A 423 17.06 -7.02 1.76
CA HIS A 423 17.40 -8.39 2.12
C HIS A 423 18.50 -8.41 3.22
N PRO A 424 18.52 -9.37 4.16
CA PRO A 424 19.54 -9.42 5.21
C PRO A 424 20.98 -9.37 4.70
N TYR A 425 21.30 -10.12 3.65
CA TYR A 425 22.62 -10.07 2.99
C TYR A 425 22.98 -8.66 2.49
N THR A 426 22.04 -7.95 1.88
CA THR A 426 22.22 -6.57 1.40
C THR A 426 22.54 -5.64 2.57
N LEU A 427 21.80 -5.77 3.68
CA LEU A 427 22.06 -4.96 4.87
C LEU A 427 23.43 -5.25 5.49
N ILE A 428 23.81 -6.53 5.63
CA ILE A 428 25.11 -6.93 6.18
C ILE A 428 26.25 -6.38 5.32
N SER A 429 26.14 -6.49 3.99
CA SER A 429 27.16 -5.99 3.06
C SER A 429 27.39 -4.48 3.23
N ILE A 430 26.31 -3.73 3.47
CA ILE A 430 26.36 -2.28 3.67
C ILE A 430 26.90 -1.91 5.05
N GLN A 431 26.47 -2.61 6.11
CA GLN A 431 26.95 -2.33 7.47
C GLN A 431 28.42 -2.72 7.67
N SER A 432 28.88 -3.75 6.96
CA SER A 432 30.29 -4.19 6.96
C SER A 432 31.18 -3.42 5.98
N GLU A 433 30.59 -2.53 5.16
CA GLU A 433 31.26 -1.83 4.06
C GLU A 433 32.02 -2.78 3.11
N SER A 434 31.57 -4.03 2.99
CA SER A 434 32.26 -5.09 2.26
C SER A 434 31.30 -5.88 1.37
N ALA A 435 31.71 -6.11 0.13
CA ALA A 435 31.01 -7.01 -0.78
C ALA A 435 31.37 -8.50 -0.56
N ASN A 436 32.42 -8.78 0.21
CA ASN A 436 32.91 -10.13 0.47
C ASN A 436 32.57 -10.55 1.90
N VAL A 437 31.27 -10.70 2.17
CA VAL A 437 30.76 -11.15 3.46
C VAL A 437 30.92 -12.66 3.56
N THR A 438 31.58 -13.13 4.62
CA THR A 438 31.80 -14.57 4.85
C THR A 438 30.85 -15.13 5.91
N ILE A 439 30.57 -16.44 5.87
CA ILE A 439 29.71 -17.10 6.86
C ILE A 439 30.23 -16.91 8.31
N PRO A 440 31.54 -17.02 8.59
CA PRO A 440 32.07 -16.73 9.92
C PRO A 440 31.81 -15.29 10.37
N TYR A 441 31.89 -14.31 9.47
CA TYR A 441 31.62 -12.91 9.76
C TYR A 441 30.16 -12.71 10.17
N ILE A 442 29.19 -13.24 9.40
CA ILE A 442 27.76 -13.18 9.73
C ILE A 442 27.53 -13.69 11.15
N ARG A 443 28.06 -14.86 11.51
CA ARG A 443 27.80 -15.48 12.81
C ARG A 443 28.48 -14.77 13.99
N ARG A 444 29.65 -14.16 13.78
CA ARG A 444 30.51 -13.63 14.86
C ARG A 444 30.39 -12.12 15.05
N GLU A 445 30.12 -11.38 13.98
CA GLU A 445 30.22 -9.92 13.95
C GLU A 445 28.88 -9.22 13.70
N THR A 446 27.80 -9.98 13.47
CA THR A 446 26.48 -9.40 13.18
C THR A 446 25.42 -9.85 14.18
N ASP A 447 24.61 -8.88 14.62
CA ASP A 447 23.39 -9.14 15.37
C ASP A 447 22.29 -9.72 14.47
N ARG A 448 21.39 -10.50 15.07
CA ARG A 448 20.25 -11.09 14.36
C ARG A 448 19.11 -10.09 14.19
N ASP A 449 18.42 -10.18 13.05
CA ASP A 449 17.14 -9.51 12.76
C ASP A 449 17.18 -7.98 13.01
N ARG A 450 18.36 -7.39 12.75
CA ARG A 450 18.69 -6.04 13.18
C ARG A 450 17.80 -5.00 12.50
N TRP A 451 17.39 -5.25 11.25
CA TRP A 451 16.52 -4.31 10.54
C TRP A 451 15.17 -4.19 11.23
N LEU A 452 14.52 -5.32 11.49
CA LEU A 452 13.19 -5.35 12.08
C LEU A 452 13.21 -4.80 13.51
N VAL A 453 14.26 -5.09 14.28
CA VAL A 453 14.45 -4.52 15.63
C VAL A 453 14.49 -2.99 15.56
N GLU A 454 15.35 -2.41 14.75
CA GLU A 454 15.48 -0.94 14.66
C GLU A 454 14.24 -0.29 14.02
N ALA A 455 13.69 -0.87 12.95
CA ALA A 455 12.51 -0.36 12.27
C ALA A 455 11.27 -0.31 13.19
N THR A 456 11.15 -1.23 14.16
CA THR A 456 10.01 -1.30 15.09
C THR A 456 10.33 -0.82 16.50
N LYS A 457 11.56 -0.36 16.76
CA LYS A 457 12.09 -0.01 18.09
C LYS A 457 11.20 0.97 18.86
N SER A 458 10.72 2.02 18.21
CA SER A 458 9.88 3.03 18.88
C SER A 458 8.48 2.53 19.23
N LEU A 459 7.97 1.52 18.53
CA LEU A 459 6.67 0.93 18.80
C LEU A 459 6.74 -0.19 19.85
N LEU A 460 7.79 -1.01 19.79
CA LEU A 460 7.88 -2.28 20.51
C LEU A 460 8.99 -2.33 21.58
N GLY A 461 9.80 -1.29 21.69
CA GLY A 461 11.00 -1.28 22.53
C GLY A 461 12.09 -2.22 22.00
N GLU A 462 13.03 -2.60 22.87
CA GLU A 462 14.16 -3.48 22.54
C GLU A 462 13.95 -4.94 23.00
N ARG A 463 13.05 -5.19 23.96
CA ARG A 463 12.95 -6.47 24.67
C ARG A 463 12.17 -7.56 23.92
N LEU A 464 11.37 -7.21 22.91
CA LEU A 464 10.62 -8.20 22.14
C LEU A 464 11.54 -8.94 21.16
N ASP A 465 11.31 -10.25 21.08
CA ASP A 465 12.02 -11.16 20.18
C ASP A 465 11.59 -10.94 18.72
N GLY A 466 12.40 -11.45 17.79
CA GLY A 466 12.16 -11.30 16.35
C GLY A 466 10.80 -11.82 15.90
N SER A 467 10.35 -12.98 16.40
CA SER A 467 9.11 -13.61 15.95
C SER A 467 7.87 -12.79 16.32
N SER A 468 7.84 -12.21 17.52
CA SER A 468 6.78 -11.30 17.96
C SER A 468 6.75 -10.02 17.10
N ARG A 469 7.92 -9.50 16.69
CA ARG A 469 7.99 -8.31 15.83
C ARG A 469 7.48 -8.59 14.41
N VAL A 470 7.66 -9.81 13.88
CA VAL A 470 7.16 -10.17 12.55
C VAL A 470 5.65 -10.00 12.49
N VAL A 471 4.92 -10.49 13.50
CA VAL A 471 3.45 -10.41 13.53
C VAL A 471 2.98 -8.96 13.47
N VAL A 472 3.57 -8.10 14.30
CA VAL A 472 3.24 -6.67 14.33
C VAL A 472 3.59 -6.01 13.00
N PHE A 473 4.75 -6.32 12.42
CA PHE A 473 5.17 -5.75 11.14
C PHE A 473 4.28 -6.18 9.98
N LYS A 474 3.90 -7.47 9.92
CA LYS A 474 2.90 -7.95 8.95
C LYS A 474 1.61 -7.14 9.05
N ASN A 475 1.14 -6.86 10.27
CA ASN A 475 -0.05 -6.02 10.49
C ASN A 475 0.16 -4.56 10.05
N ILE A 476 1.36 -4.00 10.23
CA ILE A 476 1.71 -2.66 9.71
C ILE A 476 1.65 -2.61 8.19
N VAL A 477 2.02 -3.70 7.49
CA VAL A 477 2.06 -3.75 6.03
C VAL A 477 0.69 -4.04 5.42
N ALA A 478 -0.02 -5.04 5.95
CA ALA A 478 -1.19 -5.64 5.30
C ALA A 478 -2.45 -5.67 6.17
N GLY A 479 -2.39 -5.17 7.41
CA GLY A 479 -3.59 -4.96 8.22
C GLY A 479 -4.45 -3.84 7.66
N ASN A 480 -5.70 -3.73 8.13
CA ASN A 480 -6.68 -2.75 7.64
C ASN A 480 -6.11 -1.32 7.63
N PHE A 481 -5.47 -0.91 8.73
CA PHE A 481 -4.79 0.38 8.83
C PHE A 481 -3.58 0.49 7.90
N GLY A 482 -2.76 -0.57 7.83
CA GLY A 482 -1.54 -0.60 7.03
C GLY A 482 -1.78 -0.44 5.54
N MET A 483 -2.87 -1.02 5.04
CA MET A 483 -3.26 -1.03 3.63
C MET A 483 -3.51 0.39 3.07
N SER A 484 -4.08 1.29 3.86
CA SER A 484 -4.39 2.66 3.43
C SER A 484 -3.37 3.72 3.89
N ASN A 485 -2.57 3.42 4.91
CA ASN A 485 -1.68 4.41 5.54
C ASN A 485 -0.20 4.13 5.28
N SER A 486 0.14 3.04 4.60
CA SER A 486 1.52 2.71 4.32
C SER A 486 1.75 2.03 2.97
N LEU A 487 2.98 2.16 2.48
CA LEU A 487 3.46 1.51 1.27
C LEU A 487 4.88 1.02 1.53
N TRP A 488 5.10 -0.28 1.32
CA TRP A 488 6.37 -0.93 1.61
C TRP A 488 6.98 -1.56 0.36
N PHE A 489 8.30 -1.43 0.25
CA PHE A 489 9.09 -1.97 -0.83
C PHE A 489 10.28 -2.76 -0.31
N THR A 490 10.82 -3.62 -1.16
CA THR A 490 12.14 -4.22 -0.94
C THR A 490 13.20 -3.44 -1.71
N VAL A 491 14.42 -3.33 -1.17
CA VAL A 491 15.53 -2.65 -1.88
C VAL A 491 15.78 -3.28 -3.24
N GLU A 492 15.65 -4.60 -3.32
CA GLU A 492 15.90 -5.39 -4.50
C GLU A 492 14.83 -5.20 -5.59
N SER A 493 13.71 -4.51 -5.33
CA SER A 493 12.70 -4.21 -6.36
C SER A 493 12.99 -2.95 -7.18
N PHE A 494 14.00 -2.16 -6.81
CA PHE A 494 14.39 -0.94 -7.53
C PHE A 494 15.66 -1.17 -8.36
N PRO A 495 15.96 -0.42 -9.43
CA PRO A 495 17.23 -0.52 -10.16
C PRO A 495 18.44 -0.08 -9.31
N ALA A 496 19.65 -0.59 -9.62
CA ALA A 496 20.88 -0.34 -8.85
C ALA A 496 21.65 0.92 -9.31
N ASN A 497 21.01 1.83 -10.04
CA ASN A 497 21.69 2.94 -10.70
C ASN A 497 21.50 4.26 -9.94
N PRO A 498 22.57 5.01 -9.61
CA PRO A 498 22.48 6.33 -9.00
C PRO A 498 21.75 7.39 -9.83
N LYS A 499 21.70 7.23 -11.15
CA LYS A 499 21.10 8.22 -12.06
C LYS A 499 19.63 7.98 -12.38
N SER A 500 19.07 6.84 -11.98
CA SER A 500 17.68 6.53 -12.33
C SER A 500 16.75 7.16 -11.30
N ALA A 501 15.96 8.13 -11.75
CA ALA A 501 14.63 8.36 -11.19
C ALA A 501 13.87 7.03 -11.06
N LEU A 502 12.81 7.00 -10.24
CA LEU A 502 11.92 5.84 -10.19
C LEU A 502 11.53 5.41 -11.62
N PRO A 503 11.64 4.12 -11.97
CA PRO A 503 11.26 3.66 -13.30
C PRO A 503 9.83 4.09 -13.63
N SER A 504 9.58 4.51 -14.87
CA SER A 504 8.27 5.00 -15.28
C SER A 504 7.16 3.98 -14.99
N GLU A 505 7.41 2.69 -15.27
CA GLU A 505 6.49 1.59 -14.97
C GLU A 505 6.17 1.49 -13.47
N THR A 506 7.17 1.67 -12.60
CA THR A 506 6.95 1.67 -11.15
C THR A 506 6.06 2.83 -10.74
N VAL A 507 6.28 4.02 -11.29
CA VAL A 507 5.44 5.19 -10.98
C VAL A 507 4.03 4.98 -11.54
N ASP A 508 3.87 4.42 -12.74
CA ASP A 508 2.56 4.11 -13.34
C ASP A 508 1.77 3.12 -12.45
N ASP A 509 2.42 2.07 -11.95
CA ASP A 509 1.83 1.13 -10.99
C ASP A 509 1.46 1.81 -9.65
N LEU A 510 2.14 2.88 -9.29
CA LEU A 510 1.85 3.64 -8.07
C LEU A 510 0.70 4.64 -8.26
N GLU A 511 0.47 5.14 -9.47
CA GLU A 511 -0.71 5.98 -9.75
C GLU A 511 -2.03 5.24 -9.45
N TRP A 512 -2.06 3.93 -9.64
CA TRP A 512 -3.18 3.07 -9.23
C TRP A 512 -3.26 2.86 -7.72
N HIS A 513 -2.12 2.80 -7.03
CA HIS A 513 -2.07 2.67 -5.57
C HIS A 513 -2.63 3.93 -4.89
N PHE A 514 -2.22 5.11 -5.37
CA PHE A 514 -2.66 6.39 -4.80
C PHE A 514 -3.99 6.89 -5.35
N GLY A 515 -4.35 6.47 -6.56
CA GLY A 515 -5.59 6.87 -7.23
C GLY A 515 -5.50 8.17 -8.01
N PHE A 516 -4.30 8.71 -8.21
CA PHE A 516 -4.05 9.92 -8.99
C PHE A 516 -2.69 9.86 -9.69
N ARG A 517 -2.54 10.67 -10.74
CA ARG A 517 -1.29 10.83 -11.49
C ARG A 517 -0.25 11.53 -10.62
N ILE A 518 0.89 10.88 -10.44
CA ILE A 518 2.00 11.41 -9.65
C ILE A 518 2.76 12.43 -10.53
N PRO A 519 3.03 13.65 -10.02
CA PRO A 519 3.82 14.63 -10.75
C PRO A 519 5.17 14.06 -11.20
N ARG A 520 5.49 14.24 -12.49
CA ARG A 520 6.76 13.79 -13.08
C ARG A 520 7.76 14.94 -13.07
N GLU A 521 9.03 14.62 -12.85
CA GLU A 521 10.11 15.56 -13.11
C GLU A 521 10.25 15.73 -14.62
N LYS A 522 10.31 16.98 -15.10
CA LYS A 522 10.61 17.23 -16.51
C LYS A 522 12.03 16.74 -16.77
N ALA A 523 12.21 15.95 -17.83
CA ALA A 523 13.52 15.39 -18.23
C ALA A 523 14.62 16.46 -18.48
N GLY A 524 14.26 17.74 -18.59
CA GLY A 524 15.20 18.87 -18.71
C GLY A 524 15.63 19.51 -17.38
N ASP A 525 14.87 19.35 -16.30
CA ASP A 525 15.24 19.88 -14.97
C ASP A 525 16.19 18.92 -14.21
N SER A 526 16.33 17.67 -14.70
CA SER A 526 17.16 16.63 -14.11
C SER A 526 18.62 16.63 -14.59
N GLN A 527 19.26 17.81 -14.62
CA GLN A 527 20.63 17.88 -14.09
C GLN A 527 20.56 17.84 -12.55
N THR A 528 19.80 16.88 -12.00
CA THR A 528 19.84 16.55 -10.57
C THR A 528 21.25 16.07 -10.32
N THR A 529 22.10 17.02 -9.92
CA THR A 529 23.45 16.76 -9.48
C THR A 529 23.38 15.72 -8.38
N PHE A 530 24.39 14.85 -8.30
CA PHE A 530 24.50 13.85 -7.25
C PHE A 530 24.23 14.42 -5.84
N THR A 531 24.61 15.69 -5.62
CA THR A 531 24.34 16.51 -4.43
C THR A 531 22.88 16.88 -4.21
N GLY A 532 22.07 17.03 -5.25
CA GLY A 532 20.63 17.30 -5.15
C GLY A 532 19.81 16.06 -4.79
N VAL A 533 20.23 14.88 -5.25
CA VAL A 533 19.60 13.59 -4.90
C VAL A 533 19.96 13.17 -3.46
N PHE A 534 21.16 13.55 -2.99
CA PHE A 534 21.67 13.21 -1.67
C PHE A 534 22.23 14.43 -0.94
N PRO A 535 21.38 15.31 -0.38
CA PRO A 535 21.85 16.51 0.32
C PRO A 535 22.73 16.14 1.52
N GLY A 536 23.96 16.68 1.55
CA GLY A 536 24.90 16.50 2.66
C GLY A 536 25.60 15.14 2.75
N GLY A 537 25.38 14.22 1.81
CA GLY A 537 26.08 12.93 1.80
C GLY A 537 27.47 13.01 1.16
N ALA A 538 28.46 12.36 1.79
CA ALA A 538 29.80 12.22 1.21
C ALA A 538 29.71 11.43 -0.12
N LYS A 539 30.23 12.01 -1.20
CA LYS A 539 30.08 11.48 -2.55
C LYS A 539 30.61 10.06 -2.68
N GLU A 540 31.76 9.82 -2.05
CA GLU A 540 32.45 8.54 -1.97
C GLU A 540 31.58 7.50 -1.27
N LYS A 541 30.99 7.85 -0.12
CA LYS A 541 30.15 6.94 0.66
C LYS A 541 28.92 6.47 -0.11
N ILE A 542 28.22 7.40 -0.76
CA ILE A 542 27.04 7.09 -1.57
C ILE A 542 27.44 6.18 -2.74
N LYS A 543 28.56 6.47 -3.40
CA LYS A 543 29.07 5.62 -4.48
C LYS A 543 29.36 4.21 -3.99
N THR A 544 30.01 4.06 -2.83
CA THR A 544 30.26 2.77 -2.19
C THR A 544 28.96 2.04 -1.85
N GLU A 545 27.96 2.71 -1.27
CA GLU A 545 26.65 2.10 -0.99
C GLU A 545 25.98 1.56 -2.27
N PHE A 546 25.99 2.32 -3.38
CA PHE A 546 25.48 1.83 -4.66
C PHE A 546 26.24 0.60 -5.19
N GLU A 547 27.57 0.62 -5.12
CA GLU A 547 28.40 -0.52 -5.54
C GLU A 547 28.13 -1.76 -4.71
N LEU A 548 27.97 -1.62 -3.39
CA LEU A 548 27.65 -2.72 -2.48
C LEU A 548 26.25 -3.28 -2.75
N ILE A 549 25.24 -2.44 -2.98
CA ILE A 549 23.89 -2.88 -3.35
C ILE A 549 23.90 -3.63 -4.68
N GLY A 550 24.61 -3.10 -5.69
CA GLY A 550 24.74 -3.74 -6.99
C GLY A 550 25.37 -5.13 -6.90
N LYS A 551 26.48 -5.26 -6.16
CA LYS A 551 27.14 -6.54 -5.90
C LYS A 551 26.27 -7.49 -5.09
N ALA A 552 25.59 -6.99 -4.05
CA ALA A 552 24.69 -7.81 -3.23
C ALA A 552 23.59 -8.44 -4.08
N ARG A 553 22.99 -7.69 -5.01
CA ARG A 553 21.98 -8.23 -5.93
C ARG A 553 22.53 -9.28 -6.87
N GLN A 554 23.72 -9.05 -7.43
CA GLN A 554 24.38 -10.07 -8.26
C GLN A 554 24.60 -11.37 -7.49
N THR A 555 25.02 -11.29 -6.21
CA THR A 555 25.14 -12.46 -5.34
C THR A 555 23.79 -13.12 -5.07
N LEU A 556 22.73 -12.33 -4.83
CA LEU A 556 21.39 -12.86 -4.58
C LEU A 556 20.77 -13.55 -5.80
N GLU A 557 21.07 -13.09 -7.01
CA GLU A 557 20.58 -13.65 -8.28
C GLU A 557 21.51 -14.76 -8.83
N SER A 558 22.73 -14.86 -8.31
CA SER A 558 23.74 -15.79 -8.81
C SER A 558 23.36 -17.26 -8.57
N GLY A 559 23.57 -18.07 -9.61
CA GLY A 559 23.42 -19.53 -9.53
C GLY A 559 24.58 -20.24 -8.85
N LYS A 560 25.69 -19.55 -8.52
CA LYS A 560 26.92 -20.15 -7.99
C LYS A 560 26.69 -20.76 -6.61
N LYS A 561 27.36 -21.89 -6.35
CA LYS A 561 27.21 -22.65 -5.09
C LYS A 561 27.62 -21.83 -3.85
N GLU A 562 28.67 -21.01 -3.97
CA GLU A 562 29.15 -20.17 -2.87
C GLU A 562 28.16 -19.04 -2.55
N ASP A 563 27.65 -18.38 -3.59
CA ASP A 563 26.65 -17.32 -3.48
C ASP A 563 25.32 -17.84 -2.87
N LYS A 564 24.89 -19.05 -3.25
CA LYS A 564 23.74 -19.70 -2.62
C LYS A 564 23.97 -20.00 -1.14
N LYS A 565 25.14 -20.54 -0.79
CA LYS A 565 25.48 -20.84 0.61
C LYS A 565 25.51 -19.59 1.49
N ILE A 566 26.06 -18.49 1.00
CA ILE A 566 26.12 -17.25 1.80
C ILE A 566 24.73 -16.62 1.92
N ARG A 567 23.90 -16.66 0.87
CA ARG A 567 22.51 -16.24 0.91
C ARG A 567 21.73 -17.04 1.95
N GLU A 568 21.75 -18.36 1.86
CA GLU A 568 21.08 -19.27 2.82
C GLU A 568 21.58 -19.05 4.25
N ALA A 569 22.88 -18.87 4.46
CA ALA A 569 23.44 -18.57 5.77
C ALA A 569 22.95 -17.21 6.33
N SER A 570 22.85 -16.19 5.48
CA SER A 570 22.34 -14.87 5.88
C SER A 570 20.85 -14.91 6.24
N GLU A 571 20.06 -15.70 5.52
CA GLU A 571 18.62 -15.89 5.76
C GLU A 571 18.38 -16.72 7.02
N ALA A 572 19.13 -17.82 7.20
CA ALA A 572 19.03 -18.66 8.40
C ALA A 572 19.49 -17.93 9.68
N TRP A 573 20.41 -16.97 9.56
CA TRP A 573 20.83 -16.14 10.69
C TRP A 573 19.79 -15.07 11.05
N ASN A 574 19.03 -14.56 10.06
CA ASN A 574 18.08 -13.47 10.21
C ASN A 574 16.67 -13.90 9.78
N LEU A 575 16.11 -14.89 10.50
CA LEU A 575 14.84 -15.51 10.15
C LEU A 575 13.68 -14.49 10.09
N ALA A 576 13.65 -13.54 11.02
CA ALA A 576 12.56 -12.57 11.10
C ALA A 576 12.68 -11.53 9.99
N ASP A 577 13.88 -10.99 9.74
CA ASP A 577 14.12 -10.04 8.64
C ASP A 577 13.83 -10.69 7.27
N THR A 578 14.25 -11.95 7.07
CA THR A 578 13.95 -12.70 5.85
C THR A 578 12.44 -12.90 5.66
N GLU A 579 11.71 -13.27 6.70
CA GLU A 579 10.26 -13.46 6.62
C GLU A 579 9.53 -12.17 6.25
N VAL A 580 9.83 -11.04 6.91
CA VAL A 580 9.19 -9.76 6.57
C VAL A 580 9.58 -9.28 5.17
N TRP A 581 10.79 -9.59 4.73
CA TRP A 581 11.26 -9.28 3.37
C TRP A 581 10.50 -10.06 2.30
N ARG A 582 10.33 -11.37 2.49
CA ARG A 582 9.50 -12.21 1.60
C ARG A 582 8.05 -11.74 1.60
N PHE A 583 7.51 -11.43 2.78
CA PHE A 583 6.13 -10.96 2.95
C PHE A 583 5.87 -9.65 2.19
N VAL A 584 6.68 -8.60 2.39
CA VAL A 584 6.53 -7.31 1.70
C VAL A 584 6.61 -7.50 0.19
N ARG A 585 7.60 -8.29 -0.26
CA ARG A 585 7.80 -8.56 -1.69
C ARG A 585 6.57 -9.25 -2.29
N ALA A 586 6.06 -10.29 -1.65
CA ALA A 586 4.88 -11.03 -2.09
C ALA A 586 3.61 -10.17 -2.05
N TYR A 587 3.42 -9.37 -1.01
CA TYR A 587 2.27 -8.48 -0.87
C TYR A 587 2.21 -7.45 -1.99
N ARG A 588 3.34 -6.78 -2.29
CA ARG A 588 3.41 -5.82 -3.40
C ARG A 588 3.19 -6.49 -4.76
N ALA A 589 3.80 -7.66 -4.98
CA ALA A 589 3.62 -8.42 -6.21
C ALA A 589 2.14 -8.81 -6.43
N ARG A 590 1.45 -9.26 -5.38
CA ARG A 590 0.03 -9.59 -5.44
C ARG A 590 -0.83 -8.40 -5.84
N SER A 591 -0.60 -7.21 -5.27
CA SER A 591 -1.38 -6.01 -5.61
C SER A 591 -1.23 -5.62 -7.10
N VAL A 592 -0.03 -5.80 -7.67
CA VAL A 592 0.20 -5.57 -9.11
C VAL A 592 -0.50 -6.62 -9.97
N ILE A 593 -0.44 -7.90 -9.59
CA ILE A 593 -1.14 -8.98 -10.30
C ILE A 593 -2.66 -8.79 -10.25
N GLU A 594 -3.21 -8.43 -9.10
CA GLU A 594 -4.64 -8.15 -8.91
C GLU A 594 -5.11 -7.07 -9.89
N ARG A 595 -4.38 -5.95 -9.96
CA ARG A 595 -4.64 -4.85 -10.91
C ARG A 595 -4.54 -5.32 -12.35
N LYS A 596 -3.43 -5.96 -12.74
CA LYS A 596 -3.20 -6.40 -14.13
C LYS A 596 -4.27 -7.39 -14.60
N LYS A 597 -4.73 -8.28 -13.71
CA LYS A 597 -5.83 -9.17 -14.01
C LYS A 597 -7.14 -8.42 -14.21
N TRP A 598 -7.45 -7.48 -13.31
CA TRP A 598 -8.65 -6.66 -13.48
C TRP A 598 -8.64 -5.89 -14.82
N GLU A 599 -7.51 -5.29 -15.20
CA GLU A 599 -7.40 -4.62 -16.50
C GLU A 599 -7.60 -5.59 -17.67
N GLN A 600 -7.12 -6.83 -17.56
CA GLN A 600 -7.36 -7.86 -18.58
C GLN A 600 -8.85 -8.21 -18.68
N ASP A 601 -9.53 -8.38 -17.55
CA ASP A 601 -10.96 -8.64 -17.50
C ASP A 601 -11.77 -7.43 -18.04
N GLU A 602 -11.25 -6.21 -17.90
CA GLU A 602 -11.93 -4.96 -18.29
C GLU A 602 -11.80 -4.61 -19.78
N LYS A 603 -10.83 -5.18 -20.50
CA LYS A 603 -10.63 -4.96 -21.95
C LYS A 603 -11.85 -5.25 -22.83
N GLY A 604 -12.81 -6.03 -22.34
CA GLY A 604 -14.06 -6.32 -23.05
C GLY A 604 -15.12 -5.21 -22.96
N TYR A 605 -14.92 -4.21 -22.10
CA TYR A 605 -15.89 -3.16 -21.80
C TYR A 605 -15.57 -1.85 -22.52
N ALA A 606 -16.51 -0.90 -22.51
CA ALA A 606 -16.38 0.36 -23.23
C ALA A 606 -15.24 1.25 -22.66
N GLY A 607 -14.46 1.88 -23.54
CA GLY A 607 -13.46 2.88 -23.13
C GLY A 607 -12.20 2.34 -22.46
N SER A 608 -11.89 1.04 -22.61
CA SER A 608 -10.61 0.40 -22.25
C SER A 608 -9.45 0.85 -23.14
#